data_AF-A0A7H0EW12-F1
#
_entry.id   AF-A0A7H0EW12-F1
#
_cell.length_a   1.000
_cell.length_b   1.000
_cell.length_c   1.000
_cell.angle_alpha   90.00
_cell.angle_beta   90.00
_cell.angle_gamma   90.00
#
_symmetry.space_group_name_H-M   'P 1'
#
loop_
_entity.id
_entity.type
_entity.pdbx_description
1 polymer ?
#
loop_
_entity_poly.entity_id
_entity_poly.type
_entity_poly.pdbx_seq_one_letter_code
_entity_poly.pdbx_strand_id
1 'polypeptide(L)'
;MSRDENIQAVFDLKAGYTLGLADIEILKRVARMALAAMDGEPVVFTDERNLHHIAMGRETSLIWGKQNHEAGDIPLFRHAKPAPVVPVVPDALIKAVDFYEQVKRENPSVETGAWKDAVEWVLKEACLAAKKDES
;
A
#
# COMPACT_ATOMS: atom_id res chain seq x y z
N MET A 1 -11.64 4.80 -1.98
CA MET A 1 -11.12 4.17 -3.21
C MET A 1 -10.71 2.72 -2.96
N SER A 2 -11.37 1.81 -3.66
CA SER A 2 -11.11 0.37 -3.71
C SER A 2 -9.85 0.05 -4.54
N ARG A 3 -9.35 -1.19 -4.45
CA ARG A 3 -8.22 -1.67 -5.27
C ARG A 3 -8.47 -1.43 -6.76
N ASP A 4 -9.63 -1.86 -7.25
CA ASP A 4 -9.94 -1.85 -8.67
C ASP A 4 -10.14 -0.42 -9.17
N GLU A 5 -10.70 0.47 -8.34
CA GLU A 5 -10.80 1.90 -8.64
C GLU A 5 -9.42 2.56 -8.80
N ASN A 6 -8.46 2.24 -7.92
CA ASN A 6 -7.09 2.78 -8.06
C ASN A 6 -6.39 2.28 -9.33
N ILE A 7 -6.59 1.00 -9.67
CA ILE A 7 -6.00 0.40 -10.87
C ILE A 7 -6.60 1.07 -12.12
N GLN A 8 -7.92 1.21 -12.17
CA GLN A 8 -8.60 1.86 -13.29
C GLN A 8 -8.14 3.33 -13.45
N ALA A 9 -8.00 4.06 -12.34
CA ALA A 9 -7.52 5.43 -12.36
C ALA A 9 -6.10 5.57 -12.95
N VAL A 10 -5.20 4.61 -12.70
CA VAL A 10 -3.87 4.59 -13.35
C VAL A 10 -3.99 4.34 -14.86
N PHE A 11 -4.85 3.41 -15.27
CA PHE A 11 -5.07 3.11 -16.70
C PHE A 11 -5.64 4.29 -17.49
N ASP A 12 -6.45 5.11 -16.84
CA ASP A 12 -7.09 6.27 -17.47
C ASP A 12 -6.13 7.48 -17.61
N LEU A 13 -4.92 7.42 -17.03
CA LEU A 13 -3.91 8.48 -17.17
C LEU A 13 -3.43 8.59 -18.63
N LYS A 14 -3.46 9.81 -19.17
CA LYS A 14 -3.05 10.10 -20.56
C LYS A 14 -1.63 10.64 -20.62
N ALA A 15 -0.89 10.25 -21.65
CA ALA A 15 0.42 10.82 -21.95
C ALA A 15 0.33 12.34 -22.16
N GLY A 16 1.28 13.08 -21.59
CA GLY A 16 1.31 14.54 -21.66
C GLY A 16 0.44 15.26 -20.61
N TYR A 17 -0.30 14.53 -19.78
CA TYR A 17 -1.00 15.09 -18.63
C TYR A 17 -0.02 15.43 -17.49
N THR A 18 -0.19 16.59 -16.86
CA THR A 18 0.56 16.95 -15.65
C THR A 18 -0.11 16.32 -14.44
N LEU A 19 0.59 15.38 -13.79
CA LEU A 19 0.08 14.67 -12.63
C LEU A 19 -0.17 15.59 -11.44
N GLY A 20 -1.37 15.53 -10.88
CA GLY A 20 -1.73 16.16 -9.61
C GLY A 20 -1.32 15.31 -8.41
N LEU A 21 -1.48 15.86 -7.21
CA LEU A 21 -1.16 15.16 -5.95
C LEU A 21 -1.95 13.86 -5.78
N ALA A 22 -3.23 13.85 -6.17
CA ALA A 22 -4.09 12.67 -6.10
C ALA A 22 -3.59 11.54 -7.03
N ASP A 23 -3.14 11.88 -8.25
CA ASP A 23 -2.61 10.89 -9.20
C ASP A 23 -1.33 10.25 -8.66
N ILE A 24 -0.45 11.06 -8.05
CA ILE A 24 0.79 10.58 -7.41
C ILE A 24 0.47 9.62 -6.26
N GLU A 25 -0.56 9.91 -5.46
CA GLU A 25 -0.98 9.04 -4.36
C GLU A 25 -1.51 7.70 -4.86
N ILE A 26 -2.34 7.72 -5.91
CA ILE A 26 -2.86 6.53 -6.58
C ILE A 26 -1.70 5.69 -7.14
N LEU A 27 -0.76 6.31 -7.85
CA LEU A 27 0.43 5.63 -8.41
C LEU A 27 1.28 4.98 -7.31
N LYS A 28 1.55 5.69 -6.21
CA LYS A 28 2.28 5.13 -5.06
C LYS A 28 1.55 3.94 -4.45
N ARG A 29 0.22 4.00 -4.35
CA ARG A 29 -0.59 2.91 -3.82
C ARG A 29 -0.53 1.68 -4.73
N VAL A 30 -0.72 1.85 -6.04
CA VAL A 30 -0.61 0.75 -7.02
C VAL A 30 0.80 0.16 -7.04
N ALA A 31 1.85 0.99 -7.00
CA ALA A 31 3.23 0.53 -6.95
C ALA A 31 3.53 -0.36 -5.73
N ARG A 32 3.04 0.01 -4.54
CA ARG A 32 3.20 -0.81 -3.33
C ARG A 32 2.43 -2.12 -3.40
N MET A 33 1.26 -2.12 -4.03
CA MET A 33 0.50 -3.34 -4.26
C MET A 33 1.21 -4.29 -5.23
N ALA A 34 1.80 -3.74 -6.30
CA ALA A 34 2.61 -4.51 -7.23
C ALA A 34 3.85 -5.10 -6.53
N LEU A 35 4.56 -4.31 -5.72
CA LEU A 35 5.72 -4.77 -4.96
C LEU A 35 5.36 -5.90 -3.99
N ALA A 36 4.29 -5.74 -3.20
CA ALA A 36 3.83 -6.79 -2.29
C ALA A 36 3.36 -8.07 -3.00
N ALA A 37 2.89 -7.96 -4.24
CA ALA A 37 2.57 -9.11 -5.07
C ALA A 37 3.83 -9.81 -5.62
N MET A 38 4.92 -9.06 -5.82
CA MET A 38 6.19 -9.57 -6.34
C MET A 38 7.10 -10.17 -5.26
N ASP A 39 7.04 -9.71 -4.01
CA ASP A 39 7.91 -10.16 -2.91
C ASP A 39 7.51 -11.53 -2.30
N GLY A 40 6.59 -12.27 -2.94
CA GLY A 40 6.18 -13.58 -2.46
C GLY A 40 7.17 -14.68 -2.85
N GLU A 41 7.82 -15.32 -1.90
CA GLU A 41 8.51 -16.60 -2.17
C GLU A 41 7.47 -17.72 -2.45
N PRO A 42 7.72 -18.61 -3.42
CA PRO A 42 6.86 -19.76 -3.66
C PRO A 42 6.85 -20.69 -2.44
N VAL A 43 5.69 -21.24 -2.13
CA VAL A 43 5.52 -22.14 -0.98
C VAL A 43 5.81 -23.58 -1.35
N VAL A 44 5.35 -23.98 -2.52
CA VAL A 44 5.58 -25.29 -3.12
C VAL A 44 5.65 -25.15 -4.63
N PHE A 45 6.04 -26.22 -5.29
CA PHE A 45 6.18 -26.34 -6.73
C PHE A 45 5.35 -27.51 -7.23
N THR A 46 4.99 -27.49 -8.51
CA THR A 46 4.30 -28.58 -9.20
C THR A 46 4.64 -28.53 -10.69
N ASP A 47 4.22 -29.52 -11.48
CA ASP A 47 4.33 -29.49 -12.94
C ASP A 47 3.00 -29.08 -13.59
N GLU A 48 3.01 -28.82 -14.90
CA GLU A 48 1.83 -28.39 -15.64
C GLU A 48 0.69 -29.43 -15.61
N ARG A 49 1.02 -30.72 -15.62
CA ARG A 49 0.03 -31.81 -15.61
C ARG A 49 -0.70 -31.86 -14.27
N ASN A 50 0.05 -31.78 -13.17
CA ASN A 50 -0.48 -31.79 -11.81
C ASN A 50 -1.25 -30.50 -11.52
N LEU A 51 -0.77 -29.34 -12.00
CA LEU A 51 -1.52 -28.09 -11.88
C LEU A 51 -2.90 -28.17 -12.54
N HIS A 52 -2.97 -28.76 -13.73
CA HIS A 52 -4.23 -28.98 -14.44
C HIS A 52 -5.19 -29.88 -13.63
N HIS A 53 -4.67 -30.93 -12.99
CA HIS A 53 -5.46 -31.79 -12.12
C HIS A 53 -5.97 -31.07 -10.87
N ILE A 54 -5.14 -30.23 -10.24
CA ILE A 54 -5.55 -29.36 -9.12
C ILE A 54 -6.67 -28.43 -9.55
N ALA A 55 -6.53 -27.77 -10.71
CA ALA A 55 -7.54 -26.85 -11.24
C ALA A 55 -8.89 -27.53 -11.51
N MET A 56 -8.88 -28.84 -11.82
CA MET A 56 -10.07 -29.66 -11.98
C MET A 56 -10.65 -30.21 -10.65
N GLY A 57 -10.06 -29.84 -9.51
CA GLY A 57 -10.53 -30.27 -8.19
C GLY A 57 -10.09 -31.68 -7.79
N ARG A 58 -9.04 -32.24 -8.41
CA ARG A 58 -8.49 -33.53 -7.96
C ARG A 58 -7.69 -33.36 -6.67
N GLU A 59 -8.08 -34.14 -5.65
CA GLU A 59 -7.49 -34.10 -4.32
C GLU A 59 -6.06 -34.71 -4.24
N THR A 60 -5.67 -35.53 -5.22
CA THR A 60 -4.44 -36.34 -5.17
C THR A 60 -3.33 -35.90 -6.14
N SER A 61 -3.19 -34.60 -6.37
CA SER A 61 -2.16 -34.08 -7.29
C SER A 61 -0.82 -33.84 -6.56
N LEU A 62 0.30 -34.03 -7.24
CA LEU A 62 1.62 -33.93 -6.63
C LEU A 62 2.06 -32.46 -6.48
N ILE A 63 2.56 -32.15 -5.30
CA ILE A 63 3.23 -30.89 -4.96
C ILE A 63 4.51 -31.21 -4.20
N TRP A 64 5.54 -30.37 -4.34
CA TRP A 64 6.82 -30.60 -3.68
C TRP A 64 7.45 -29.32 -3.15
N GLY A 65 8.31 -29.49 -2.15
CA GLY A 65 9.06 -28.39 -1.52
C GLY A 65 10.24 -27.92 -2.37
N LYS A 66 10.79 -26.76 -2.01
CA LYS A 66 11.90 -26.08 -2.71
C LYS A 66 13.12 -26.98 -2.93
N GLN A 67 13.39 -27.93 -2.05
CA GLN A 67 14.51 -28.87 -2.18
C GLN A 67 14.36 -29.90 -3.31
N ASN A 68 13.15 -30.14 -3.78
CA ASN A 68 12.84 -31.15 -4.80
C ASN A 68 12.41 -30.54 -6.13
N HIS A 69 12.50 -29.21 -6.28
CA HIS A 69 12.09 -28.54 -7.51
C HIS A 69 13.20 -28.63 -8.57
N GLU A 70 12.77 -28.68 -9.83
CA GLU A 70 13.60 -28.67 -11.01
C GLU A 70 13.33 -27.44 -11.87
N ALA A 71 14.25 -27.14 -12.79
CA ALA A 71 14.06 -26.08 -13.76
C ALA A 71 12.88 -26.43 -14.69
N GLY A 72 11.84 -25.59 -14.66
CA GLY A 72 10.60 -25.80 -15.43
C GLY A 72 9.38 -26.07 -14.56
N ASP A 73 9.56 -26.28 -13.26
CA ASP A 73 8.44 -26.40 -12.32
C ASP A 73 7.68 -25.09 -12.18
N ILE A 74 6.37 -25.22 -11.98
CA ILE A 74 5.46 -24.11 -11.74
C ILE A 74 5.45 -23.77 -10.25
N PRO A 75 5.86 -22.55 -9.87
CA PRO A 75 5.80 -22.09 -8.49
C PRO A 75 4.36 -21.82 -8.07
N LEU A 76 3.95 -22.36 -6.91
CA LEU A 76 2.67 -22.07 -6.28
C LEU A 76 2.88 -21.15 -5.08
N PHE A 77 2.28 -19.97 -5.16
CA PHE A 77 2.37 -18.94 -4.13
C PHE A 77 1.19 -19.05 -3.18
N ARG A 78 1.43 -18.67 -1.92
CA ARG A 78 0.31 -18.31 -1.05
C ARG A 78 -0.43 -17.16 -1.70
N HIS A 79 -1.76 -17.19 -1.60
CA HIS A 79 -2.55 -16.02 -1.97
C HIS A 79 -1.94 -14.80 -1.28
N ALA A 80 -1.52 -13.81 -2.07
CA ALA A 80 -0.92 -12.61 -1.54
C ALA A 80 -1.91 -12.02 -0.52
N LYS A 81 -1.49 -11.91 0.74
CA LYS A 81 -2.26 -11.09 1.67
C LYS A 81 -2.28 -9.71 1.04
N PRO A 82 -3.46 -9.07 0.88
CA PRO A 82 -3.51 -7.67 0.46
C PRO A 82 -2.50 -6.92 1.31
N ALA A 83 -1.58 -6.19 0.65
CA ALA A 83 -0.64 -5.34 1.36
C ALA A 83 -1.44 -4.59 2.43
N PRO A 84 -0.97 -4.54 3.69
CA PRO A 84 -1.55 -3.63 4.67
C PRO A 84 -1.66 -2.30 3.94
N VAL A 85 -2.87 -1.76 3.87
CA VAL A 85 -3.06 -0.42 3.33
C VAL A 85 -2.14 0.43 4.18
N VAL A 86 -0.99 0.83 3.60
CA VAL A 86 0.09 1.57 4.28
C VAL A 86 -0.56 2.59 5.18
N PRO A 87 -0.12 2.72 6.45
CA PRO A 87 -0.82 3.54 7.41
C PRO A 87 -1.17 4.84 6.73
N VAL A 88 -2.47 5.00 6.50
CA VAL A 88 -3.05 6.28 6.16
C VAL A 88 -2.42 7.20 7.19
N VAL A 89 -1.67 8.20 6.72
CA VAL A 89 -1.14 9.27 7.58
C VAL A 89 -2.20 9.49 8.65
N PRO A 90 -1.93 9.25 9.95
CA PRO A 90 -3.00 9.08 10.91
C PRO A 90 -4.00 10.22 10.78
N ASP A 91 -5.30 9.95 10.77
CA ASP A 91 -6.32 10.99 10.56
C ASP A 91 -6.11 12.21 11.49
N ALA A 92 -5.51 11.98 12.66
CA ALA A 92 -5.08 13.02 13.59
C ALA A 92 -3.96 13.93 13.06
N LEU A 93 -2.95 13.38 12.37
CA LEU A 93 -1.90 14.16 11.71
C LEU A 93 -2.45 14.95 10.52
N ILE A 94 -3.38 14.38 9.74
CA ILE A 94 -4.06 15.10 8.66
C ILE A 94 -4.82 16.32 9.23
N LYS A 95 -5.62 16.11 10.28
CA LYS A 95 -6.36 17.20 10.95
C LYS A 95 -5.44 18.26 11.57
N ALA A 96 -4.30 17.87 12.13
CA ALA A 96 -3.32 18.81 12.67
C ALA A 96 -2.72 19.70 11.57
N VAL A 97 -2.41 19.12 10.40
CA VAL A 97 -1.90 19.87 9.23
C VAL A 97 -2.98 20.81 8.67
N ASP A 98 -4.23 20.35 8.58
CA ASP A 98 -5.35 21.20 8.14
C ASP A 98 -5.54 22.41 9.07
N PHE A 99 -5.44 22.19 10.39
CA PHE A 99 -5.50 23.28 11.37
C PHE A 99 -4.32 24.25 11.21
N TYR A 100 -3.11 23.75 10.97
CA TYR A 100 -1.95 24.59 10.69
C TYR A 100 -2.14 25.45 9.43
N GLU A 101 -2.61 24.87 8.33
CA GLU A 101 -2.90 25.63 7.10
C GLU A 101 -4.06 26.62 7.30
N GLN A 102 -5.04 26.29 8.15
CA GLN A 102 -6.10 27.23 8.53
C GLN A 102 -5.53 28.43 9.29
N VAL A 103 -4.72 28.21 10.33
CA VAL A 103 -4.07 29.29 11.10
C VAL A 103 -3.21 30.15 10.19
N LYS A 104 -2.50 29.55 9.24
CA LYS A 104 -1.70 30.26 8.24
C LYS A 104 -2.53 31.11 7.29
N ARG A 105 -3.71 30.64 6.89
CA ARG A 105 -4.64 31.40 6.04
C ARG A 105 -5.30 32.56 6.78
N GLU A 106 -5.73 32.32 8.01
CA GLU A 106 -6.47 33.30 8.83
C GLU A 106 -5.55 34.31 9.50
N ASN A 107 -4.27 33.95 9.65
CA ASN A 107 -3.21 34.77 10.22
C ASN A 107 -3.65 35.51 11.50
N PRO A 108 -4.12 34.78 12.52
CA PRO A 108 -4.55 35.39 13.78
C PRO A 108 -3.37 36.07 14.49
N SER A 109 -3.66 37.06 15.34
CA SER A 109 -2.65 37.76 16.13
C SER A 109 -1.80 36.77 16.94
N VAL A 110 -0.50 37.02 17.04
CA VAL A 110 0.45 36.18 17.78
C VAL A 110 0.05 36.01 19.25
N GLU A 111 -0.66 36.99 19.82
CA GLU A 111 -1.17 36.95 21.20
C GLU A 111 -2.24 35.86 21.43
N THR A 112 -2.89 35.37 20.36
CA THR A 112 -3.89 34.29 20.47
C THR A 112 -3.27 32.92 20.71
N GLY A 113 -1.96 32.75 20.50
CA GLY A 113 -1.28 31.46 20.68
C GLY A 113 -1.58 30.41 19.60
N ALA A 114 -2.50 30.69 18.66
CA ALA A 114 -2.96 29.72 17.65
C ALA A 114 -1.82 29.11 16.81
N TRP A 115 -0.79 29.89 16.48
CA TRP A 115 0.40 29.41 15.78
C TRP A 115 1.20 28.38 16.59
N LYS A 116 1.32 28.62 17.90
CA LYS A 116 2.02 27.69 18.80
C LYS A 116 1.23 26.39 18.90
N ASP A 117 -0.08 26.47 19.11
CA ASP A 117 -0.95 25.31 19.25
C ASP A 117 -0.95 24.45 17.98
N ALA A 118 -0.98 25.08 16.80
CA ALA A 118 -0.94 24.37 15.52
C ALA A 118 0.38 23.62 15.32
N VAL A 119 1.52 24.27 15.58
CA VAL A 119 2.84 23.64 15.45
C VAL A 119 3.02 22.51 16.47
N GLU A 120 2.60 22.73 17.71
CA GLU A 120 2.68 21.73 18.78
C GLU A 120 1.85 20.48 18.46
N TRP A 121 0.64 20.68 17.91
CA TRP A 121 -0.21 19.58 17.51
C TRP A 121 0.38 18.76 16.34
N VAL A 122 0.87 19.43 15.29
CA VAL A 122 1.53 18.74 14.15
C VAL A 122 2.74 17.93 14.64
N LEU A 123 3.60 18.51 15.48
CA LEU A 123 4.77 17.84 16.02
C LEU A 123 4.40 16.60 16.85
N LYS A 124 3.38 16.72 17.70
CA LYS A 124 2.88 15.61 18.51
C LYS A 124 2.41 14.45 17.64
N GLU A 125 1.55 14.72 16.65
CA GLU A 125 0.99 13.67 15.80
C GLU A 125 2.04 13.07 14.86
N ALA A 126 3.01 13.86 14.38
CA ALA A 126 4.13 13.35 13.60
C ALA A 126 5.01 12.41 14.43
N CYS A 127 5.30 12.74 15.69
CA CYS A 127 6.04 11.85 16.59
C CYS A 127 5.27 10.55 16.90
N LEU A 128 3.94 10.61 17.02
CA LEU A 128 3.11 9.43 17.23
C LEU A 128 3.06 8.53 15.99
N ALA A 129 2.96 9.14 14.80
CA ALA A 129 2.99 8.42 13.53
C ALA A 129 4.33 7.67 13.36
N ALA A 130 5.45 8.34 13.62
CA ALA A 130 6.79 7.75 13.50
C ALA A 130 7.00 6.51 14.41
N LYS A 131 6.47 6.54 15.65
CA LYS A 131 6.58 5.40 16.58
C LYS A 131 5.75 4.19 16.17
N LYS A 132 4.71 4.39 15.36
CA LYS A 132 3.77 3.34 14.96
C LYS A 132 4.28 2.54 13.76
N ASP A 133 5.25 3.07 13.01
CA ASP A 133 5.92 2.39 11.89
C ASP A 133 7.05 1.44 12.38
N GLU A 134 7.43 1.49 13.65
CA GLU A 134 8.50 0.66 14.25
C GLU A 134 7.99 -0.61 14.97
N SER A 135 6.69 -0.93 14.90
CA SER A 135 6.06 -2.10 15.56
C SER A 135 5.40 -3.04 14.56
#